data_AF-A0A3D9AST1-F1
#
_entry.id   AF-A0A3D9AST1-F1
#
_cell.length_a   1.000
_cell.length_b   1.000
_cell.length_c   1.000
_cell.angle_alpha   90.00
_cell.angle_beta   90.00
_cell.angle_gamma   90.00
#
_symmetry.space_group_name_H-M   'P 1'
#
loop_
_entity.id
_entity.type
_entity.pdbx_description
1 polymer ?
#
loop_
_entity_poly.entity_id
_entity_poly.type
_entity_poly.pdbx_seq_one_letter_code
_entity_poly.pdbx_strand_id
1 'polypeptide(L)'
;MSAFVVEAIFNKDLKAETFKISGLENLKGNDLASAFSNGVEEEIVYYPQKPQEFGNILKPIVGKAGASSVAAYYENLQKATEYPSKFKKNMANQAYLKEFAIFVSMLSIGM
;
A
#
# COMPACT_ATOMS: atom_id res chain seq x y z
N MET A 1 -5.03 1.80 -6.31
CA MET A 1 -5.84 1.50 -5.10
C MET A 1 -7.29 1.92 -5.27
N SER A 2 -7.59 3.11 -5.81
CA SER A 2 -8.96 3.60 -6.02
C SER A 2 -9.82 2.68 -6.89
N ALA A 3 -9.24 2.09 -7.96
CA ALA A 3 -9.93 1.12 -8.80
C ALA A 3 -10.42 -0.13 -8.04
N PHE A 4 -9.69 -0.58 -7.01
CA PHE A 4 -10.10 -1.71 -6.18
C PHE A 4 -11.29 -1.35 -5.29
N VAL A 5 -11.28 -0.14 -4.71
CA VAL A 5 -12.38 0.33 -3.86
C VAL A 5 -13.66 0.47 -4.68
N VAL A 6 -13.57 0.99 -5.91
CA VAL A 6 -14.70 1.06 -6.84
C VAL A 6 -15.26 -0.34 -7.11
N GLU A 7 -14.41 -1.30 -7.47
CA GLU A 7 -14.84 -2.67 -7.74
C GLU A 7 -15.52 -3.31 -6.52
N ALA A 8 -14.95 -3.18 -5.32
CA ALA A 8 -15.51 -3.74 -4.10
C ALA A 8 -16.85 -3.12 -3.70
N ILE A 9 -17.13 -1.86 -4.08
CA ILE A 9 -18.40 -1.18 -3.81
C ILE A 9 -19.49 -1.64 -4.78
N PHE A 10 -19.15 -1.80 -6.07
CA PHE A 10 -20.15 -2.02 -7.12
C PHE A 10 -20.35 -3.49 -7.50
N ASN A 11 -19.40 -4.37 -7.18
CA ASN A 11 -19.52 -5.80 -7.47
C ASN A 11 -20.25 -6.54 -6.33
N LYS A 12 -21.48 -6.99 -6.61
CA LYS A 12 -22.33 -7.69 -5.63
C LYS A 12 -21.75 -9.03 -5.18
N ASP A 13 -20.87 -9.64 -5.98
CA ASP A 13 -20.23 -10.91 -5.66
C ASP A 13 -19.09 -10.75 -4.64
N LEU A 14 -18.61 -9.52 -4.42
CA LEU A 14 -17.56 -9.20 -3.43
C LEU A 14 -18.13 -8.75 -2.08
N LYS A 15 -19.45 -8.85 -1.89
CA LYS A 15 -20.13 -8.36 -0.68
C LYS A 15 -19.71 -9.17 0.55
N ALA A 16 -19.41 -8.45 1.63
CA ALA A 16 -18.97 -9.00 2.92
C ALA A 16 -17.62 -9.73 2.91
N GLU A 17 -16.85 -9.62 1.82
CA GLU A 17 -15.48 -10.12 1.79
C GLU A 17 -14.49 -9.12 2.39
N THR A 18 -13.43 -9.62 3.02
CA THR A 18 -12.31 -8.82 3.52
C THR A 18 -11.07 -9.06 2.66
N PHE A 19 -10.54 -7.99 2.08
CA PHE A 19 -9.39 -8.06 1.19
C PHE A 19 -8.16 -7.47 1.86
N LYS A 20 -7.06 -8.22 1.86
CA LYS A 20 -5.73 -7.69 2.15
C LYS A 20 -5.07 -7.38 0.80
N ILE A 21 -4.59 -6.16 0.62
CA ILE A 21 -4.02 -5.68 -0.64
C ILE A 21 -2.55 -5.35 -0.42
N SER A 22 -1.69 -5.70 -1.38
CA SER A 22 -0.31 -5.22 -1.48
C SER A 22 -0.01 -4.78 -2.92
N GLY A 23 1.11 -4.09 -3.09
CA GLY A 23 1.73 -3.91 -4.41
C GLY A 23 2.13 -5.25 -5.04
N LEU A 24 2.49 -5.19 -6.32
CA LEU A 24 3.01 -6.33 -7.10
C LEU A 24 4.23 -6.96 -6.42
N GLU A 25 5.11 -6.08 -5.95
CA GLU A 25 6.36 -6.43 -5.31
C GLU A 25 6.24 -6.25 -3.80
N ASN A 26 6.86 -7.16 -3.07
CA ASN A 26 7.00 -7.04 -1.62
C ASN A 26 8.42 -6.54 -1.29
N LEU A 27 8.62 -5.25 -1.53
CA LEU A 27 9.91 -4.58 -1.36
C LEU A 27 10.30 -4.52 0.12
N LYS A 28 11.56 -4.86 0.43
CA LYS A 28 12.17 -4.62 1.75
C LYS A 28 12.72 -3.19 1.82
N GLY A 29 13.19 -2.76 2.99
CA GLY A 29 13.70 -1.40 3.20
C GLY A 29 14.73 -0.94 2.17
N ASN A 30 15.72 -1.79 1.84
CA ASN A 30 16.73 -1.48 0.82
C ASN A 30 16.13 -1.40 -0.60
N ASP A 31 15.19 -2.28 -0.92
CA ASP A 31 14.55 -2.30 -2.24
C ASP A 31 13.66 -1.07 -2.43
N LEU A 32 12.95 -0.67 -1.36
CA LEU A 32 12.21 0.58 -1.31
C LEU A 32 13.13 1.78 -1.52
N ALA A 33 14.26 1.86 -0.80
CA ALA A 33 15.19 2.97 -0.94
C ALA A 33 15.80 3.05 -2.35
N SER A 34 16.04 1.90 -2.99
CA SER A 34 16.49 1.83 -4.39
C SER A 34 15.41 2.35 -5.34
N ALA A 35 14.15 1.96 -5.15
CA ALA A 35 13.03 2.42 -5.97
C ALA A 35 12.80 3.93 -5.82
N PHE A 36 12.93 4.47 -4.61
CA PHE A 36 12.88 5.92 -4.38
C PHE A 36 14.05 6.62 -5.05
N SER A 37 15.28 6.11 -4.91
CA SER A 37 16.48 6.69 -5.51
C SER A 37 16.33 6.85 -7.02
N ASN A 38 15.81 5.83 -7.69
CA ASN A 38 15.53 5.87 -9.13
C ASN A 38 14.47 6.91 -9.51
N GLY A 39 13.48 7.14 -8.64
CA GLY A 39 12.39 8.08 -8.91
C GLY A 39 12.76 9.54 -8.67
N VAL A 40 13.74 9.82 -7.81
CA VAL A 40 14.18 11.19 -7.48
C VAL A 40 15.55 11.56 -8.04
N GLU A 41 16.22 10.61 -8.72
CA GLU A 41 17.57 10.76 -9.28
C GLU A 41 18.64 11.13 -8.23
N GLU A 42 18.47 10.68 -6.98
CA GLU A 42 19.38 10.91 -5.86
C GLU A 42 19.59 9.60 -5.08
N GLU A 43 20.79 9.37 -4.53
CA GLU A 43 21.06 8.19 -3.73
C GLU A 43 20.38 8.28 -2.35
N ILE A 44 19.39 7.41 -2.12
CA ILE A 44 18.73 7.25 -0.83
C ILE A 44 19.15 5.91 -0.24
N VAL A 45 19.76 5.95 0.94
CA VAL A 45 20.20 4.75 1.67
C VAL A 45 19.24 4.42 2.80
N TYR A 46 18.85 3.16 2.91
CA TYR A 46 17.98 2.68 3.99
C TYR A 46 18.78 2.39 5.26
N TYR A 47 18.32 2.97 6.38
CA TYR A 47 18.80 2.63 7.71
C TYR A 47 17.62 2.25 8.62
N PRO A 48 17.57 1.00 9.13
CA PRO A 48 16.52 0.61 10.06
C PRO A 48 16.71 1.32 11.40
N GLN A 49 15.73 2.14 11.79
CA GLN A 49 15.66 2.73 13.14
C GLN A 49 15.25 1.68 14.18
N LYS A 50 15.57 1.93 15.46
CA LYS A 50 15.03 1.10 16.55
C LYS A 50 13.52 1.32 16.69
N PRO A 51 12.72 0.28 16.97
CA PRO A 51 11.26 0.44 17.08
C PRO A 51 10.78 1.49 18.08
N GLN A 52 11.46 1.62 19.22
CA GLN A 52 11.13 2.65 20.22
C GLN A 52 11.43 4.06 19.72
N GLU A 53 12.53 4.25 18.97
CA GLU A 53 12.88 5.54 18.37
C GLU A 53 11.83 5.94 17.33
N PHE A 54 11.42 5.00 16.47
CA PHE A 54 10.35 5.21 15.50
C PHE A 54 9.01 5.58 16.18
N GLY A 55 8.62 4.86 17.22
CA GLY A 55 7.42 5.17 18.00
C GLY A 55 7.48 6.57 18.65
N ASN A 56 8.65 6.96 19.17
CA ASN A 56 8.83 8.28 19.77
C ASN A 56 8.69 9.42 18.75
N ILE A 57 9.17 9.23 17.52
CA ILE A 57 9.01 10.21 16.43
C ILE A 57 7.53 10.42 16.11
N LEU A 58 6.72 9.35 16.10
CA LEU A 58 5.29 9.43 15.75
C LEU A 58 4.39 9.86 16.92
N LYS A 59 4.86 9.77 18.17
CA LYS A 59 4.07 10.06 19.38
C LYS A 59 3.33 11.40 19.36
N PRO A 60 3.89 12.52 18.85
CA PRO A 60 3.15 13.79 18.77
C PRO A 60 1.92 13.73 17.84
N ILE A 61 1.92 12.81 16.86
CA ILE A 61 0.88 12.67 15.84
C ILE A 61 -0.20 11.68 16.30
N VAL A 62 0.22 10.54 16.86
CA VAL A 62 -0.69 9.42 17.16
C VAL A 62 -0.95 9.21 18.66
N GLY A 63 -0.37 10.05 19.52
CA GLY A 63 -0.43 9.92 20.97
C GLY A 63 0.35 8.72 21.51
N LYS A 64 0.34 8.54 22.83
CA LYS A 64 1.14 7.50 23.51
C LYS A 64 0.72 6.08 23.11
N ALA A 65 -0.59 5.79 23.11
CA ALA A 65 -1.10 4.46 22.76
C ALA A 65 -0.81 4.13 21.29
N GLY A 66 -1.07 5.07 20.38
CA GLY A 66 -0.73 4.92 18.97
C GLY A 66 0.76 4.66 18.76
N ALA A 67 1.63 5.45 19.40
CA ALA A 67 3.09 5.30 19.31
C ALA A 67 3.56 3.90 19.69
N SER A 68 3.03 3.34 20.78
CA SER A 68 3.31 1.97 21.20
C SER A 68 2.84 0.94 20.16
N SER A 69 1.66 1.13 19.57
CA SER A 69 1.14 0.23 18.54
C SER A 69 1.98 0.27 17.26
N VAL A 70 2.37 1.45 16.76
CA VAL A 70 3.23 1.54 15.55
C VAL A 70 4.63 0.98 15.82
N ALA A 71 5.21 1.22 17.00
CA ALA A 71 6.50 0.64 17.37
C ALA A 71 6.45 -0.90 17.36
N ALA A 72 5.44 -1.49 17.99
CA ALA A 72 5.26 -2.95 18.01
C ALA A 72 5.01 -3.51 16.59
N TYR A 73 4.21 -2.82 15.78
CA TYR A 73 3.98 -3.23 14.40
C TYR A 73 5.26 -3.17 13.56
N TYR A 74 6.04 -2.11 13.69
CA TYR A 74 7.30 -1.92 12.99
C TYR A 74 8.37 -2.95 13.42
N GLU A 75 8.42 -3.31 14.70
CA GLU A 75 9.25 -4.42 15.20
C GLU A 75 8.87 -5.75 14.54
N ASN A 76 7.57 -6.02 14.42
CA ASN A 76 7.09 -7.23 13.72
C ASN A 76 7.48 -7.22 12.24
N LEU A 77 7.45 -6.06 11.58
CA LEU A 77 7.93 -5.96 10.19
C LEU A 77 9.42 -6.25 10.10
N GLN A 78 10.26 -5.71 10.99
CA GLN A 78 11.71 -5.97 10.96
C GLN A 78 12.06 -7.44 11.21
N LYS A 79 11.30 -8.13 12.06
CA LYS A 79 11.52 -9.54 12.39
C LYS A 79 10.86 -10.52 11.43
N ALA A 80 9.95 -10.05 10.57
CA ALA A 80 9.24 -10.93 9.63
C ALA A 80 10.23 -11.53 8.61
N THR A 81 10.32 -12.86 8.61
CA THR A 81 11.10 -13.62 7.62
C THR A 81 10.32 -13.86 6.33
N GLU A 82 8.99 -13.76 6.41
CA GLU A 82 8.08 -13.92 5.29
C GLU A 82 7.06 -12.79 5.26
N TYR A 83 6.88 -12.22 4.09
CA TYR A 83 5.75 -11.33 3.80
C TYR A 83 4.91 -12.02 2.74
N PRO A 84 3.74 -12.57 3.10
CA PRO A 84 2.90 -13.22 2.11
C PRO A 84 2.46 -12.17 1.09
N SER A 85 2.75 -12.44 -0.19
CA SER A 85 2.25 -11.61 -1.28
C SER A 85 0.73 -11.58 -1.21
N LYS A 86 0.19 -10.38 -1.00
CA LYS A 86 -1.25 -10.12 -1.00
C LYS A 86 -1.69 -9.56 -2.35
N PHE A 87 -0.82 -9.65 -3.36
CA PHE A 87 -1.11 -9.22 -4.71
C PHE A 87 -2.07 -10.20 -5.38
N LYS A 88 -3.18 -9.69 -5.89
CA LYS A 88 -4.21 -10.48 -6.57
C LYS A 88 -4.15 -10.18 -8.07
N LYS A 89 -3.29 -10.91 -8.80
CA LYS A 89 -3.00 -10.75 -10.24
C LYS A 89 -4.25 -10.80 -11.14
N ASN A 90 -5.26 -11.58 -10.75
CA ASN A 90 -6.46 -11.82 -11.55
C ASN A 90 -7.65 -10.88 -11.28
N MET A 91 -7.51 -9.85 -10.44
CA MET A 91 -8.59 -8.85 -10.30
C MET A 91 -8.61 -7.81 -11.42
N ALA A 92 -7.48 -7.55 -12.08
CA ALA A 92 -7.41 -6.62 -13.22
C ALA A 92 -7.85 -7.27 -14.56
N ASN A 93 -8.07 -8.59 -14.58
CA ASN A 93 -8.36 -9.36 -15.80
C ASN A 93 -9.85 -9.57 -16.05
N GLN A 94 -10.73 -9.02 -15.22
CA GLN A 94 -12.15 -8.94 -15.53
C GLN A 94 -12.42 -7.58 -16.17
N ALA A 95 -13.22 -7.59 -17.24
CA ALA A 95 -13.35 -6.58 -18.29
C ALA A 95 -13.69 -5.12 -17.87
N TYR A 96 -13.77 -4.82 -16.58
CA TYR A 96 -14.38 -3.62 -16.01
C TYR A 96 -13.46 -2.38 -15.97
N LEU A 97 -12.13 -2.55 -16.01
CA LEU A 97 -11.21 -1.40 -16.08
C LEU A 97 -11.21 -0.71 -17.45
N LYS A 98 -11.55 -1.43 -18.53
CA LYS A 98 -11.74 -0.82 -19.86
C LYS A 98 -13.00 0.04 -19.91
N GLU A 99 -14.09 -0.43 -19.31
CA GLU A 99 -15.35 0.33 -19.25
C GLU A 99 -15.22 1.60 -18.39
N PHE A 100 -14.49 1.53 -17.28
CA PHE A 100 -14.25 2.72 -16.44
C PHE A 100 -13.37 3.77 -17.14
N ALA A 101 -12.34 3.33 -17.89
CA ALA A 101 -11.52 4.24 -18.71
C ALA A 101 -12.33 4.91 -19.82
N ILE A 102 -13.25 4.18 -20.46
CA ILE A 102 -14.18 4.72 -21.45
C ILE A 102 -15.13 5.73 -20.80
N PHE A 103 -15.72 5.43 -19.64
CA PHE A 103 -16.65 6.32 -18.94
C PHE A 103 -15.98 7.64 -18.50
N VAL A 104 -14.76 7.58 -17.96
CA VAL A 104 -13.99 8.78 -17.59
C VAL A 104 -13.58 9.59 -18.82
N SER A 105 -13.25 8.94 -19.94
CA SER A 105 -12.97 9.63 -21.20
C SER A 105 -14.20 10.34 -21.78
N MET A 106 -15.39 9.73 -21.66
CA MET A 106 -16.65 10.34 -22.12
C MET A 106 -17.06 11.55 -21.28
N LEU A 107 -16.82 11.53 -19.96
CA LEU A 107 -17.03 12.68 -19.09
C LEU A 107 -16.06 13.85 -19.38
N SER A 108 -14.88 13.55 -19.93
CA SER A 108 -13.86 14.57 -20.25
C SER A 108 -14.05 15.23 -21.62
N ILE A 109 -14.89 14.66 -22.49
CA ILE A 109 -15.23 15.20 -23.82
C ILE A 109 -16.55 16.01 -23.76
N GLY A 110 -17.26 15.97 -22.63
CA GLY A 110 -18.56 16.63 -22.42
C GLY A 110 -18.51 17.94 -21.63
N MET A 111 -17.41 18.71 -21.66
CA MET A 111 -17.34 20.10 -21.19
C MET A 111 -16.80 21.03 -22.26
#